data_AF-A0A5K0VB79-F1
#
_entry.id   AF-A0A5K0VB79-F1
#
_cell.length_a   1.000
_cell.length_b   1.000
_cell.length_c   1.000
_cell.angle_alpha   90.00
_cell.angle_beta   90.00
_cell.angle_gamma   90.00
#
_symmetry.space_group_name_H-M   'P 1'
#
loop_
_entity.id
_entity.type
_entity.pdbx_description
1 polymer ?
#
loop_
_entity_poly.entity_id
_entity_poly.type
_entity_poly.pdbx_seq_one_letter_code
_entity_poly.pdbx_strand_id
1 'polypeptide(L)'
;MAGVLNCREPDQWFFFCPRQEREAQGGRPNRITPSGYWKATGSPGFVFGNNRMIGTKRTLVFYEGRAPSGTKTKWKMNEFGSISQEQATTSNAQPEME
;
A
#
# COMPACT_ATOMS: atom_id res chain seq x y z
N MET A 1 -12.71 17.66 -21.27
CA MET A 1 -11.81 18.29 -20.29
C MET A 1 -10.80 17.25 -19.84
N ALA A 2 -9.64 17.19 -20.48
CA ALA A 2 -8.57 16.29 -20.07
C ALA A 2 -7.94 16.86 -18.80
N GLY A 3 -8.12 16.18 -17.67
CA GLY A 3 -7.46 16.54 -16.43
C GLY A 3 -5.95 16.52 -16.64
N VAL A 4 -5.32 17.67 -16.43
CA VAL A 4 -3.87 17.80 -16.47
C VAL A 4 -3.35 16.94 -15.33
N LEU A 5 -2.94 15.73 -15.68
CA LEU A 5 -2.11 14.90 -14.83
C LEU A 5 -0.81 15.67 -14.65
N ASN A 6 -0.70 16.39 -13.52
CA ASN A 6 0.58 16.86 -13.01
C ASN A 6 1.37 15.63 -12.51
N CYS A 7 1.70 14.76 -13.46
CA CYS A 7 2.49 13.56 -13.27
C CYS A 7 3.93 13.95 -13.55
N ARG A 8 4.64 14.39 -12.52
CA ARG A 8 6.08 14.18 -12.32
C ARG A 8 6.46 14.96 -11.08
N GLU A 9 6.26 14.36 -9.91
CA GLU A 9 7.33 14.49 -8.92
C GLU A 9 8.55 13.87 -9.62
N PRO A 10 9.63 14.63 -9.87
CA PRO A 10 10.73 14.17 -10.72
C PRO A 10 11.47 12.93 -10.18
N ASP A 11 11.17 12.51 -8.95
CA ASP A 11 11.93 11.51 -8.18
C ASP A 11 11.03 10.37 -7.66
N GLN A 12 10.22 9.75 -8.54
CA GLN A 12 9.45 8.54 -8.21
C GLN A 12 9.98 7.34 -8.98
N TRP A 13 10.17 6.22 -8.26
CA TRP A 13 10.55 4.94 -8.84
C TRP A 13 9.44 3.92 -8.61
N PHE A 14 9.22 3.08 -9.61
CA PHE A 14 8.24 2.01 -9.58
C PHE A 14 8.94 0.68 -9.73
N PHE A 15 8.54 -0.29 -8.92
CA PHE A 15 9.08 -1.64 -8.92
C PHE A 15 7.92 -2.63 -8.86
N PHE A 16 8.06 -3.74 -9.60
CA PHE A 16 7.22 -4.91 -9.40
C PHE A 16 7.95 -5.87 -8.47
N CYS A 17 7.31 -6.21 -7.35
CA CYS A 17 7.82 -7.17 -6.39
C CYS A 17 6.92 -8.41 -6.42
N PRO A 18 7.48 -9.64 -6.55
CA PRO A 18 6.71 -10.86 -6.38
C PRO A 18 6.02 -10.86 -5.02
N ARG A 19 4.73 -11.22 -5.00
CA ARG A 19 4.00 -11.40 -3.75
C ARG A 19 4.59 -12.60 -3.02
N GLN A 20 5.03 -12.41 -1.77
CA GLN A 20 5.58 -13.51 -0.98
C GLN A 20 4.50 -14.56 -0.72
N GLU A 21 4.84 -15.85 -0.73
CA GLU A 21 3.89 -16.94 -0.47
C GLU A 21 3.21 -16.79 0.90
N ARG A 22 3.97 -16.34 1.91
CA ARG A 22 3.43 -15.99 3.24
C ARG A 22 2.34 -14.93 3.17
N GLU A 23 2.45 -13.97 2.26
CA GLU A 23 1.43 -12.93 2.04
C GLU A 23 0.25 -13.42 1.20
N ALA A 24 0.44 -14.46 0.38
CA ALA A 24 -0.65 -15.14 -0.32
C ALA A 24 -1.50 -15.95 0.67
N GLN A 25 -0.88 -16.56 1.67
CA GLN A 25 -1.54 -17.33 2.75
C GLN A 25 -2.11 -16.43 3.88
N GLY A 26 -2.14 -15.10 3.70
CA GLY A 26 -2.69 -14.15 4.70
C GLY A 26 -1.72 -13.74 5.82
N GLY A 27 -0.47 -14.18 5.78
CA GLY A 27 0.58 -13.74 6.70
C GLY A 27 1.06 -12.31 6.44
N ARG A 28 1.75 -11.73 7.43
CA ARG A 28 2.24 -10.35 7.36
C ARG A 28 3.48 -10.25 6.44
N PRO A 29 3.57 -9.23 5.57
CA PRO A 29 4.77 -8.95 4.79
C PRO A 29 6.00 -8.75 5.67
N ASN A 30 7.14 -9.34 5.29
CA ASN A 30 8.41 -9.01 5.93
C ASN A 30 8.94 -7.69 5.36
N ARG A 31 9.10 -6.71 6.24
CA ARG A 31 9.48 -5.32 5.92
C ARG A 31 10.82 -4.92 6.53
N ILE A 32 11.62 -5.90 6.94
CA ILE A 32 12.95 -5.70 7.51
C ILE A 32 13.99 -5.77 6.39
N THR A 33 14.94 -4.86 6.43
CA THR A 33 16.11 -4.78 5.55
C THR A 33 17.39 -4.83 6.40
N PRO A 34 18.58 -5.08 5.83
CA PRO A 34 19.82 -5.10 6.61
C PRO A 34 20.12 -3.79 7.36
N SER A 35 19.74 -2.65 6.78
CA SER A 35 20.02 -1.31 7.34
C SER A 35 18.82 -0.68 8.06
N GLY A 36 17.64 -1.28 8.05
CA GLY A 36 16.44 -0.64 8.55
C GLY A 36 15.15 -1.43 8.36
N TYR A 37 14.01 -0.78 8.49
CA TYR A 37 12.70 -1.41 8.32
C TYR A 37 11.65 -0.44 7.80
N TRP A 38 10.66 -0.97 7.09
CA TRP A 38 9.51 -0.21 6.60
C TRP A 38 8.33 -0.33 7.56
N LYS A 39 7.82 0.82 8.00
CA LYS A 39 6.66 0.91 8.90
C LYS A 39 5.47 1.49 8.15
N ALA A 40 4.33 0.82 8.23
CA ALA A 40 3.07 1.35 7.69
C ALA A 40 2.69 2.65 8.40
N THR A 41 2.22 3.63 7.63
CA THR A 41 1.75 4.92 8.13
C THR A 41 0.40 5.27 7.53
N GLY A 42 -0.48 5.82 8.35
CA GLY A 42 -1.85 6.15 7.97
C GLY A 42 -2.73 4.91 7.75
N SER A 43 -3.97 5.16 7.35
CA SER A 43 -4.94 4.12 7.01
C SER A 43 -4.70 3.63 5.58
N PRO A 44 -4.85 2.32 5.30
CA PRO A 44 -4.88 1.82 3.92
C PRO A 44 -5.94 2.56 3.09
N GLY A 45 -5.59 2.90 1.86
CA GLY A 45 -6.50 3.50 0.90
C GLY A 45 -7.00 2.48 -0.13
N PHE A 46 -8.13 2.78 -0.75
CA PHE A 46 -8.65 2.03 -1.89
C PHE A 46 -8.22 2.67 -3.20
N VAL A 47 -7.97 1.85 -4.21
CA VAL A 47 -7.64 2.30 -5.57
C VAL A 47 -8.84 1.99 -6.45
N PHE A 48 -9.36 3.00 -7.14
CA PHE A 48 -10.51 2.90 -8.03
C PHE A 48 -10.09 3.12 -9.48
N GLY A 49 -10.68 2.34 -10.39
CA GLY A 49 -10.62 2.54 -11.83
C GLY A 49 -12.01 2.31 -12.41
N ASN A 50 -12.47 3.18 -13.31
CA ASN A 50 -13.82 3.10 -13.91
C ASN A 50 -14.94 2.92 -12.85
N ASN A 51 -14.90 3.69 -11.76
CA ASN A 51 -15.83 3.62 -10.63
C ASN A 51 -15.88 2.26 -9.90
N ARG A 52 -14.91 1.37 -10.14
CA ARG A 52 -14.79 0.08 -9.46
C ARG A 52 -13.52 0.04 -8.63
N MET A 53 -13.59 -0.55 -7.43
CA MET A 53 -12.39 -0.83 -6.63
C MET A 53 -11.55 -1.88 -7.35
N ILE A 54 -10.31 -1.53 -7.68
CA ILE A 54 -9.35 -2.39 -8.39
C ILE A 54 -8.20 -2.86 -7.48
N GLY A 55 -8.05 -2.26 -6.30
CA GLY A 55 -6.94 -2.59 -5.42
C GLY A 55 -6.92 -1.80 -4.12
N THR A 56 -5.85 -1.99 -3.38
CA THR A 56 -5.52 -1.25 -2.15
C THR A 56 -4.16 -0.58 -2.28
N LYS A 57 -3.99 0.52 -1.56
CA LYS A 57 -2.73 1.25 -1.44
C LYS A 57 -2.35 1.36 0.03
N ARG A 58 -1.14 0.96 0.38
CA ARG A 58 -0.57 1.15 1.72
C ARG A 58 0.65 2.04 1.62
N THR A 59 0.74 3.03 2.50
CA THR A 59 1.89 3.94 2.56
C THR A 59 2.81 3.51 3.69
N LEU A 60 4.11 3.51 3.43
CA LEU A 60 5.15 3.14 4.38
C LEU A 60 6.21 4.23 4.46
N VAL A 61 6.84 4.31 5.62
CA VAL A 61 8.02 5.14 5.86
C VAL A 61 9.17 4.24 6.27
N PHE A 62 10.36 4.48 5.71
CA PHE A 62 11.56 3.77 6.10
C PHE A 62 12.15 4.36 7.38
N TYR A 63 12.55 3.47 8.28
CA TYR A 63 13.30 3.77 9.48
C TYR A 63 14.68 3.11 9.37
N GLU A 64 15.73 3.90 9.54
CA GLU A 64 17.11 3.42 9.55
C GLU A 64 17.47 2.89 10.94
N GLY A 65 18.20 1.77 11.00
CA GLY A 65 18.56 1.08 12.24
C GLY A 65 17.57 -0.01 12.67
N ARG A 66 17.80 -0.55 13.86
CA ARG A 66 17.04 -1.71 14.36
C ARG A 66 15.69 -1.29 14.95
N ALA A 67 14.61 -2.00 14.59
CA ALA A 67 13.32 -1.82 15.22
C ALA A 67 13.36 -2.20 16.73
N PRO A 68 12.64 -1.47 17.62
CA PRO A 68 11.75 -0.35 17.33
C PRO A 68 12.43 1.04 17.39
N SER A 69 13.73 1.11 17.69
CA SER A 69 14.46 2.35 17.99
C SER A 69 15.09 3.02 16.76
N GLY A 70 14.66 2.67 15.55
CA GLY A 70 15.20 3.26 14.33
C GLY A 70 14.84 4.75 14.16
N THR A 71 15.61 5.45 13.34
CA THR A 71 15.39 6.87 13.02
C THR A 71 14.52 6.99 11.77
N LYS A 72 13.44 7.77 11.86
CA LYS A 72 12.53 8.01 10.73
C LYS A 72 13.24 8.77 9.62
N THR A 73 13.14 8.27 8.39
CA THR A 73 13.74 8.92 7.21
C THR A 73 12.67 9.64 6.38
N LYS A 74 13.09 10.33 5.30
CA LYS A 74 12.20 10.93 4.31
C LYS A 74 11.69 9.92 3.26
N TRP A 75 12.27 8.72 3.19
CA TRP A 75 11.90 7.70 2.22
C TRP A 75 10.48 7.20 2.48
N LYS A 76 9.66 7.25 1.43
CA LYS A 76 8.28 6.76 1.42
C LYS A 76 8.13 5.69 0.35
N MET A 77 7.34 4.68 0.64
CA MET A 77 6.96 3.64 -0.31
C MET A 77 5.43 3.53 -0.33
N ASN A 78 4.87 3.39 -1.53
CA ASN A 78 3.46 3.06 -1.71
C ASN A 78 3.38 1.62 -2.24
N GLU A 79 2.94 0.70 -1.39
CA GLU A 79 2.62 -0.68 -1.79
C GLU A 79 1.22 -0.70 -2.40
N PHE A 80 1.10 -1.17 -3.63
CA PHE A 80 -0.18 -1.38 -4.32
C PHE A 80 -0.45 -2.88 -4.41
N GLY A 81 -1.64 -3.30 -3.96
CA GLY A 81 -2.07 -4.69 -4.03
C GLY A 81 -3.38 -4.84 -4.81
N SER A 82 -3.47 -5.88 -5.64
CA SER A 82 -4.74 -6.30 -6.23
C SER A 82 -5.65 -6.86 -5.14
N ILE A 83 -6.94 -6.56 -5.22
CA ILE A 83 -7.95 -7.33 -4.47
C ILE A 83 -8.06 -8.73 -5.07
N SER A 84 -8.15 -9.77 -4.22
CA SER A 84 -8.67 -11.07 -4.66
C SER A 84 -10.20 -10.97 -4.74
N GLN A 85 -10.85 -11.80 -5.57
CA GLN A 85 -12.31 -11.79 -5.73
C GLN A 85 -13.07 -11.93 -4.40
N GLU A 86 -12.45 -12.54 -3.39
CA GLU A 86 -13.02 -12.79 -2.07
C GLU A 86 -13.09 -11.56 -1.16
N GLN A 87 -12.28 -10.52 -1.42
CA GLN A 87 -12.33 -9.24 -0.68
C GLN A 87 -13.26 -8.20 -1.31
N ALA A 88 -13.76 -8.45 -2.53
CA ALA A 88 -14.72 -7.57 -3.19
C ALA A 88 -16.14 -7.69 -2.59
N THR A 89 -16.43 -8.77 -1.86
CA THR A 89 -17.76 -9.07 -1.33
C THR A 89 -18.03 -8.49 0.06
N THR A 90 -17.00 -8.08 0.82
CA THR A 90 -17.17 -7.59 2.20
C THR A 90 -17.46 -6.08 2.30
N SER A 91 -17.42 -5.33 1.20
CA SER A 91 -17.70 -3.87 1.20
C SER A 91 -19.04 -3.48 0.57
N ASN A 92 -19.90 -4.44 0.22
CA ASN A 92 -21.27 -4.17 -0.24
C ASN A 92 -22.30 -4.14 0.91
N ALA A 93 -21.89 -3.73 2.11
CA ALA A 93 -22.84 -3.36 3.14
C ALA A 93 -23.36 -1.95 2.81
N GLN A 94 -24.48 -1.88 2.09
CA GLN A 94 -25.32 -0.69 2.03
C GLN A 94 -25.67 -0.27 3.47
N PRO A 95 -25.51 1.00 3.87
CA PRO A 95 -26.12 1.46 5.11
C PRO A 95 -27.64 1.37 4.95
N GLU A 96 -28.26 0.52 5.76
CA GLU A 96 -29.70 0.48 5.97
C GLU A 96 -30.10 1.83 6.58
N MET A 97 -30.89 2.62 5.85
CA MET A 97 -31.50 3.83 6.38
C MET A 97 -32.73 3.39 7.17
N GLU A 98 -32.68 3.56 8.49
CA GLU A 98 -33.88 3.69 9.32
C GLU A 98 -34.19 5.17 9.51
#